data_AF-A0A7S0CH65-F1
#
_entry.id   AF-A0A7S0CH65-F1
#
_cell.length_a   1.000
_cell.length_b   1.000
_cell.length_c   1.000
_cell.angle_alpha   90.00
_cell.angle_beta   90.00
_cell.angle_gamma   90.00
#
_symmetry.space_group_name_H-M   'P 1'
#
loop_
_entity.id
_entity.type
_entity.pdbx_description
1 polymer ?
#
loop_
_entity_poly.entity_id
_entity_poly.type
_entity_poly.pdbx_seq_one_letter_code
_entity_poly.pdbx_strand_id
1 'polypeptide(L)'
;HQATTKRVGTHTATLPLFTTQYIMDYRLNERHYGALQGLDKKRVEAGEFGHDPKDVQNWRRSWSAVPPLLDERDERRVEEIRTFLGCCGGDISNIPRGESLAMVAE
;
A
#
# COMPACT_ATOMS: atom_id res chain seq x y z
N HIS A 1 0.43 -6.78 18.33
CA HIS A 1 0.29 -5.40 18.85
C HIS A 1 -1.10 -4.90 18.52
N GLN A 2 -1.83 -4.41 19.52
CA GLN A 2 -3.25 -4.08 19.41
C GLN A 2 -3.43 -2.74 18.69
N ALA A 3 -4.21 -2.72 17.60
CA ALA A 3 -4.62 -1.49 16.94
C ALA A 3 -5.86 -0.92 17.64
N THR A 4 -5.74 0.28 18.20
CA THR A 4 -6.84 1.04 18.80
C THR A 4 -7.38 2.02 17.77
N THR A 5 -8.44 1.65 17.04
CA THR A 5 -9.20 2.63 16.25
C THR A 5 -10.24 3.31 17.15
N LYS A 6 -10.07 4.62 17.37
CA LYS A 6 -11.03 5.43 18.13
C LYS A 6 -12.30 5.64 17.32
N ARG A 7 -13.42 5.16 17.84
CA ARG A 7 -14.77 5.48 17.38
C ARG A 7 -15.15 6.84 17.98
N VAL A 8 -15.45 7.86 17.17
CA VAL A 8 -15.94 9.15 17.69
C VAL A 8 -17.15 9.60 16.88
N GLY A 9 -18.25 9.83 17.61
CA GLY A 9 -19.53 10.27 17.07
C GLY A 9 -19.54 11.74 16.67
N THR A 10 -20.71 12.16 16.18
CA THR A 10 -20.99 13.49 15.66
C THR A 10 -20.90 14.55 16.76
N HIS A 11 -19.75 15.22 16.86
CA HIS A 11 -19.66 16.48 17.60
C HIS A 11 -19.95 17.64 16.65
N THR A 12 -21.14 18.23 16.79
CA THR A 12 -21.52 19.46 16.12
C THR A 12 -20.85 20.63 16.84
N ALA A 13 -19.75 21.14 16.29
CA ALA A 13 -19.15 22.40 16.69
C ALA A 13 -19.46 23.46 15.62
N THR A 14 -19.93 24.63 16.06
CA THR A 14 -20.48 25.68 15.20
C THR A 14 -19.39 26.70 14.80
N LEU A 15 -19.20 26.87 13.47
CA LEU A 15 -18.42 27.85 12.65
C LEU A 15 -16.90 27.58 12.41
N PRO A 16 -16.34 27.83 11.19
CA PRO A 16 -16.73 28.82 10.17
C PRO A 16 -17.24 28.28 8.81
N LEU A 17 -17.69 29.23 7.96
CA LEU A 17 -18.51 29.14 6.74
C LEU A 17 -17.92 28.42 5.51
N PHE A 18 -16.97 27.50 5.66
CA PHE A 18 -16.42 26.78 4.52
C PHE A 18 -16.24 25.31 4.87
N THR A 19 -17.00 24.45 4.20
CA THR A 19 -16.80 23.00 4.25
C THR A 19 -15.62 22.67 3.33
N THR A 20 -14.48 22.30 3.90
CA THR A 20 -13.39 21.71 3.12
C THR A 20 -13.82 20.34 2.64
N GLN A 21 -13.88 20.14 1.33
CA GLN A 21 -14.11 18.83 0.73
C GLN A 21 -12.78 18.09 0.62
N TYR A 22 -12.79 16.80 0.99
CA TYR A 22 -11.67 15.90 0.78
C TYR A 22 -12.07 14.86 -0.27
N ILE A 23 -11.16 14.59 -1.21
CA ILE A 23 -11.29 13.52 -2.19
C ILE A 23 -10.23 12.47 -1.84
N MET A 24 -10.65 11.23 -1.71
CA MET A 24 -9.78 10.08 -1.48
C MET A 24 -9.73 9.27 -2.78
N ASP A 25 -8.54 9.09 -3.35
CA ASP A 25 -8.33 8.28 -4.55
C ASP A 25 -7.15 7.34 -4.30
N TYR A 26 -7.30 6.06 -4.66
CA TYR A 26 -6.28 5.03 -4.47
C TYR A 26 -5.00 5.31 -5.27
N ARG A 27 -5.09 6.09 -6.35
CA ARG A 27 -3.95 6.53 -7.17
C ARG A 27 -3.00 7.47 -6.42
N LEU A 28 -3.45 8.04 -5.30
CA LEU A 28 -2.63 8.89 -4.44
C LEU A 28 -1.88 8.10 -3.36
N ASN A 29 -1.99 6.76 -3.36
CA ASN A 29 -1.28 5.92 -2.41
C ASN A 29 0.23 5.87 -2.71
N GLU A 30 1.00 5.49 -1.69
CA GLU A 30 2.40 5.11 -1.85
C GLU A 30 2.55 3.84 -2.71
N ARG A 31 3.72 3.69 -3.33
CA ARG A 31 4.08 2.52 -4.14
C ARG A 31 3.86 1.19 -3.41
N HIS A 32 3.22 0.24 -4.07
CA HIS A 32 3.03 -1.10 -3.53
C HIS A 32 4.35 -1.91 -3.51
N TYR A 33 4.85 -2.25 -2.32
CA TYR A 33 6.09 -3.04 -2.16
C TYR A 33 5.90 -4.56 -2.29
N GLY A 34 4.67 -5.00 -2.56
CA GLY A 34 4.33 -6.41 -2.76
C GLY A 34 4.66 -7.28 -1.56
N ALA A 35 5.28 -8.43 -1.78
CA ALA A 35 5.56 -9.40 -0.72
C ALA A 35 6.45 -8.85 0.41
N LEU A 36 7.20 -7.76 0.15
CA LEU A 36 8.07 -7.10 1.12
C LEU A 36 7.32 -6.28 2.17
N GLN A 37 6.02 -6.02 1.99
CA GLN A 37 5.23 -5.26 2.96
C GLN A 37 5.18 -5.95 4.33
N GLY A 38 5.46 -5.18 5.39
CA GLY A 38 5.44 -5.68 6.77
C GLY A 38 6.69 -6.43 7.20
N LEU A 39 7.68 -6.61 6.32
CA LEU A 39 8.97 -7.21 6.69
C LEU A 39 9.93 -6.17 7.30
N ASP A 40 10.83 -6.64 8.16
CA ASP A 40 11.88 -5.78 8.71
C ASP A 40 12.90 -5.42 7.62
N LYS A 41 13.11 -4.11 7.44
CA LYS A 41 13.98 -3.56 6.41
C LYS A 41 15.41 -4.07 6.50
N LYS A 42 16.00 -4.11 7.70
CA LYS A 42 17.41 -4.52 7.88
C LYS A 42 17.57 -5.99 7.52
N ARG A 43 16.61 -6.82 7.92
CA ARG A 43 16.60 -8.25 7.64
C ARG A 43 16.40 -8.56 6.15
N VAL A 44 15.53 -7.82 5.47
CA VAL A 44 15.37 -7.89 4.00
C VAL A 44 16.67 -7.47 3.30
N GLU A 45 17.29 -6.35 3.70
CA GLU A 45 18.57 -5.89 3.15
C GLU A 45 19.75 -6.84 3.46
N ALA A 46 19.66 -7.66 4.51
CA ALA A 46 20.63 -8.69 4.85
C ALA A 46 20.41 -10.02 4.09
N GLY A 47 19.31 -10.14 3.32
CA GLY A 47 18.98 -11.34 2.55
C GLY A 47 18.32 -12.46 3.34
N GLU A 48 17.85 -12.21 4.57
CA GLU A 48 17.26 -13.23 5.45
C GLU A 48 15.91 -13.77 4.95
N PHE A 49 15.28 -13.10 3.98
CA PHE A 49 14.01 -13.52 3.38
C PHE A 49 14.17 -14.14 1.98
N GLY A 50 15.38 -14.57 1.63
CA GLY A 50 15.63 -15.23 0.34
C GLY A 50 15.71 -14.28 -0.86
N HIS A 51 15.90 -12.99 -0.61
CA HIS A 51 16.14 -11.97 -1.65
C HIS A 51 17.61 -11.54 -1.62
N ASP A 52 18.24 -11.38 -2.78
CA ASP A 52 19.60 -10.85 -2.84
C ASP A 52 19.59 -9.38 -2.37
N PRO A 53 20.47 -8.96 -1.45
CA PRO A 53 20.63 -7.55 -1.07
C PRO A 53 20.75 -6.58 -2.26
N LYS A 54 21.35 -7.01 -3.38
CA LYS A 54 21.45 -6.21 -4.61
C LYS A 54 20.08 -5.97 -5.24
N ASP A 55 19.21 -6.98 -5.25
CA ASP A 55 17.84 -6.84 -5.76
C ASP A 55 17.03 -5.89 -4.89
N VAL A 56 17.18 -5.99 -3.57
CA VAL A 56 16.54 -5.07 -2.62
C VAL A 56 16.98 -3.62 -2.86
N GLN A 57 18.27 -3.39 -3.09
CA GLN A 57 18.74 -2.05 -3.45
C GLN A 57 18.23 -1.60 -4.81
N ASN A 58 18.13 -2.51 -5.78
CA ASN A 58 17.60 -2.23 -7.11
C ASN A 58 16.13 -1.80 -7.05
N TRP A 59 15.26 -2.55 -6.37
CA TRP A 59 13.84 -2.19 -6.20
C TRP A 59 13.64 -0.84 -5.51
N ARG A 60 14.54 -0.48 -4.58
CA ARG A 60 14.44 0.78 -3.84
C ARG A 60 14.83 2.00 -4.66
N ARG A 61 15.73 1.85 -5.64
CA ARG A 61 16.36 2.97 -6.36
C ARG A 61 15.96 3.05 -7.83
N SER A 62 15.61 1.93 -8.44
CA SER A 62 15.31 1.86 -9.87
C SER A 62 13.92 2.43 -10.18
N TRP A 63 13.82 3.04 -11.35
CA TRP A 63 12.56 3.55 -11.89
C TRP A 63 11.61 2.40 -12.28
N SER A 64 12.14 1.37 -12.91
CA SER A 64 11.35 0.30 -13.55
C SER A 64 11.39 -1.04 -12.82
N ALA A 65 12.25 -1.22 -11.81
CA ALA A 65 12.34 -2.49 -11.12
C ALA A 65 11.10 -2.72 -10.25
N VAL A 66 10.41 -3.84 -10.48
CA VAL A 66 9.23 -4.26 -9.72
C VAL A 66 9.68 -5.18 -8.58
N PRO A 67 9.24 -4.94 -7.34
CA PRO A 67 9.54 -5.82 -6.22
C PRO A 67 8.83 -7.19 -6.39
N PRO A 68 9.17 -8.20 -5.56
CA PRO A 68 8.47 -9.48 -5.56
C PRO A 68 6.96 -9.27 -5.33
N LEU A 69 6.15 -9.81 -6.23
CA LEU A 69 4.69 -9.67 -6.16
C LEU A 69 4.15 -10.41 -4.94
N LEU A 70 3.18 -9.80 -4.27
CA LEU A 70 2.39 -10.46 -3.22
C LEU A 70 1.65 -11.66 -3.82
N ASP A 71 1.62 -12.82 -3.17
CA ASP A 71 0.90 -14.00 -3.69
C ASP A 71 -0.62 -13.77 -3.68
N GLU A 72 -1.35 -14.34 -4.64
CA GLU A 72 -2.82 -14.25 -4.67
C GLU A 72 -3.47 -14.95 -3.49
N ARG A 73 -2.80 -15.97 -2.95
CA ARG A 73 -3.27 -16.79 -1.83
C ARG A 73 -2.80 -16.25 -0.47
N ASP A 74 -2.00 -15.19 -0.45
CA ASP A 74 -1.55 -14.55 0.79
C ASP A 74 -2.76 -13.90 1.50
N GLU A 75 -2.85 -14.07 2.81
CA GLU A 75 -3.93 -13.47 3.61
C GLU A 75 -3.95 -11.94 3.48
N ARG A 76 -2.78 -11.31 3.32
CA ARG A 76 -2.67 -9.86 3.06
C ARG A 76 -3.39 -9.46 1.77
N ARG A 77 -3.31 -10.29 0.72
CA ARG A 77 -3.97 -10.03 -0.54
C ARG A 77 -5.49 -10.09 -0.40
N VAL A 78 -5.99 -11.05 0.37
CA VAL A 78 -7.44 -11.17 0.64
C VAL A 78 -7.95 -9.92 1.38
N GLU A 79 -7.21 -9.43 2.38
CA GLU A 79 -7.60 -8.23 3.12
C GLU A 79 -7.47 -6.94 2.29
N GLU A 80 -6.45 -6.82 1.43
CA GLU A 80 -6.32 -5.72 0.46
C GLU A 80 -7.52 -5.67 -0.48
N ILE A 81 -7.90 -6.81 -1.06
CA ILE A 81 -9.09 -6.89 -1.92
C ILE A 81 -10.32 -6.46 -1.14
N ARG A 82 -10.53 -7.01 0.06
CA ARG A 82 -11.69 -6.68 0.89
C ARG A 82 -11.78 -5.18 1.21
N THR A 83 -10.64 -4.54 1.43
CA THR A 83 -10.56 -3.13 1.86
C THR A 83 -10.69 -2.17 0.68
N PHE A 84 -9.97 -2.44 -0.42
CA PHE A 84 -9.78 -1.48 -1.50
C PHE A 84 -10.68 -1.70 -2.72
N LEU A 85 -11.34 -2.85 -2.87
CA LEU A 85 -12.16 -3.15 -4.05
C LEU A 85 -13.22 -2.06 -4.33
N GLY A 86 -13.87 -1.54 -3.29
CA GLY A 86 -14.87 -0.49 -3.43
C GLY A 86 -14.30 0.84 -3.94
N CYS A 87 -13.15 1.28 -3.41
CA CYS A 87 -12.55 2.56 -3.80
C CYS A 87 -11.71 2.47 -5.09
N CYS A 88 -11.28 1.27 -5.48
CA CYS A 88 -10.55 1.02 -6.72
C CYS A 88 -11.47 0.74 -7.93
N GLY A 89 -12.76 1.12 -7.86
CA GLY A 89 -13.70 0.99 -8.98
C GLY A 89 -14.29 -0.41 -9.18
N GLY A 90 -14.17 -1.30 -8.19
CA GLY A 90 -14.76 -2.65 -8.23
C GLY A 90 -13.98 -3.68 -9.04
N ASP A 91 -12.79 -3.32 -9.57
CA ASP A 91 -11.92 -4.23 -10.29
C ASP A 91 -10.69 -4.61 -9.43
N ILE A 92 -10.43 -5.91 -9.32
CA ILE A 92 -9.30 -6.46 -8.58
C ILE A 92 -7.97 -6.11 -9.26
N SER A 93 -7.97 -5.88 -10.58
CA SER A 93 -6.75 -5.49 -11.32
C SER A 93 -6.22 -4.13 -10.88
N ASN A 94 -7.08 -3.26 -10.36
CA ASN A 94 -6.70 -1.92 -9.87
C ASN A 94 -6.08 -1.97 -8.46
N ILE A 95 -6.04 -3.15 -7.83
CA ILE A 95 -5.39 -3.34 -6.53
C ILE A 95 -4.03 -3.99 -6.82
N PRO A 96 -2.93 -3.23 -6.77
CA PRO A 96 -1.62 -3.73 -7.16
C PRO A 96 -1.13 -4.83 -6.21
N ARG A 97 -0.27 -5.71 -6.72
CA ARG A 97 0.45 -6.73 -5.94
C ARG A 97 1.92 -6.40 -5.76
N GLY A 98 2.38 -5.32 -6.37
CA GLY A 98 3.77 -4.88 -6.42
C GLY A 98 3.96 -3.94 -7.61
N GLU A 99 4.60 -2.79 -7.39
CA GLU A 99 4.74 -1.73 -8.39
C GLU A 99 6.17 -1.21 -8.43
N SER A 100 6.61 -0.80 -9.62
CA SER A 100 7.80 0.03 -9.78
C SER A 100 7.43 1.52 -9.66
N LEU A 101 8.42 2.43 -9.63
CA LEU A 101 8.10 3.87 -9.66
C LEU A 101 7.40 4.27 -10.96
N ALA A 102 7.75 3.62 -12.08
CA ALA A 102 7.13 3.86 -13.37
C ALA A 102 5.61 3.64 -13.31
N MET A 103 5.17 2.53 -12.72
CA MET A 103 3.75 2.16 -12.66
C MET A 103 2.91 3.12 -11.79
N VAL A 104 3.51 3.71 -10.75
CA VAL A 104 2.83 4.67 -9.87
C VAL A 104 2.72 6.05 -10.52
N ALA A 105 3.61 6.37 -11.46
CA ALA A 105 3.69 7.67 -12.11
C ALA A 105 2.87 7.76 -13.41
N GLU A 106 2.34 6.62 -13.90
CA GLU A 106 1.45 6.53 -15.05
C GLU A 106 -0.02 6.79 -14.65
#